data_AF-A0A849BTC6-F1
#
_entry.id   AF-A0A849BTC6-F1
#
_cell.length_a   1.000
_cell.length_b   1.000
_cell.length_c   1.000
_cell.angle_alpha   90.00
_cell.angle_beta   90.00
_cell.angle_gamma   90.00
#
_symmetry.space_group_name_H-M   'P 1'
#
loop_
_entity.id
_entity.type
_entity.pdbx_description
1 polymer ?
#
loop_
_entity_poly.entity_id
_entity_poly.type
_entity_poly.pdbx_seq_one_letter_code
_entity_poly.pdbx_strand_id
1 'polypeptide(L)'
;MLDVSDGLVRDAGRLARAGVVVLDLSSELLAPHRDAVLPVADLLGVEAWRLVLEGGEDHGLLATFPPEAVLPEQFTPVGVVRAGTAPAVLVDGERYGGAGGWDHFG
;
A
#
# COMPACT_ATOMS: atom_id res chain seq x y z
N MET A 1 -3.41 -9.94 7.94
CA MET A 1 -2.84 -10.29 6.62
C MET A 1 -3.99 -10.46 5.64
N LEU A 2 -3.79 -10.06 4.40
CA LEU A 2 -4.72 -10.21 3.28
C LEU A 2 -3.94 -10.18 1.95
N ASP A 3 -4.61 -10.55 0.86
CA ASP A 3 -4.11 -10.40 -0.51
C ASP A 3 -4.34 -8.99 -1.05
N VAL A 4 -3.42 -8.48 -1.86
CA VAL A 4 -3.54 -7.20 -2.57
C VAL A 4 -4.15 -7.47 -3.95
N SER A 5 -5.44 -7.19 -4.06
CA SER A 5 -6.22 -7.42 -5.28
C SER A 5 -6.77 -6.12 -5.86
N ASP A 6 -7.16 -5.16 -5.03
CA ASP A 6 -7.91 -3.99 -5.48
C ASP A 6 -7.06 -2.71 -5.44
N GLY A 7 -5.78 -2.81 -5.11
CA GLY A 7 -4.88 -1.68 -4.90
C GLY A 7 -4.31 -1.66 -3.49
N LEU A 8 -3.00 -1.43 -3.38
CA LEU A 8 -2.29 -1.41 -2.11
C LEU A 8 -2.96 -0.49 -1.09
N VAL A 9 -3.36 0.73 -1.49
CA VAL A 9 -4.00 1.68 -0.58
C VAL A 9 -5.39 1.19 -0.14
N ARG A 10 -6.21 0.65 -1.04
CA ARG A 10 -7.56 0.16 -0.71
C ARG A 10 -7.49 -1.01 0.25
N ASP A 11 -6.59 -1.95 -0.02
CA ASP A 11 -6.39 -3.15 0.79
C ASP A 11 -5.71 -2.84 2.14
N ALA A 12 -4.75 -1.92 2.17
CA ALA A 12 -4.26 -1.32 3.41
C ALA A 12 -5.41 -0.67 4.20
N GLY A 13 -6.33 0.03 3.53
CA GLY A 13 -7.50 0.61 4.16
C GLY A 13 -8.42 -0.42 4.81
N ARG A 14 -8.59 -1.60 4.21
CA ARG A 14 -9.33 -2.72 4.81
C ARG A 14 -8.63 -3.24 6.06
N LEU A 15 -7.31 -3.41 5.99
CA LEU A 15 -6.50 -3.86 7.12
C LEU A 15 -6.53 -2.85 8.28
N ALA A 16 -6.38 -1.56 7.98
CA ALA A 16 -6.46 -0.45 8.92
C ALA A 16 -7.81 -0.42 9.66
N ARG A 17 -8.92 -0.57 8.92
CA ARG A 17 -10.27 -0.63 9.50
C ARG A 17 -10.47 -1.84 10.41
N ALA A 18 -10.02 -3.02 9.97
CA ALA A 18 -10.14 -4.24 10.76
C ALA A 18 -9.31 -4.19 12.06
N GLY A 19 -8.14 -3.57 12.02
CA GLY A 19 -7.25 -3.41 13.17
C GLY A 19 -7.52 -2.18 14.04
N VAL A 20 -8.35 -1.23 13.57
CA VAL A 20 -8.53 0.09 14.19
C VAL A 20 -7.19 0.82 14.38
N VAL A 21 -6.38 0.84 13.31
CA VAL A 21 -5.03 1.42 13.29
C VAL A 21 -4.84 2.36 12.10
N VAL A 22 -3.78 3.14 12.12
CA VAL A 22 -3.30 3.91 10.96
C VAL A 22 -2.17 3.14 10.31
N LEU A 23 -2.24 2.94 8.99
CA LEU A 23 -1.12 2.42 8.19
C LEU A 23 -0.45 3.58 7.48
N ASP A 24 0.84 3.75 7.67
CA ASP A 24 1.63 4.81 7.04
C ASP A 24 2.65 4.18 6.11
N LEU A 25 2.36 4.24 4.81
CA LEU A 25 3.19 3.71 3.75
C LEU A 25 4.37 4.66 3.48
N SER A 26 5.53 4.10 3.20
CA SER A 26 6.73 4.88 2.91
C SER A 26 7.02 4.87 1.41
N SER A 27 7.09 6.05 0.80
CA SER A 27 7.49 6.15 -0.60
C SER A 27 8.95 5.71 -0.80
N GLU A 28 9.81 5.90 0.20
CA GLU A 28 11.19 5.40 0.19
C GLU A 28 11.22 3.87 0.16
N LEU A 29 10.46 3.20 1.02
CA LEU A 29 10.43 1.73 1.05
C LEU A 29 9.75 1.13 -0.19
N LEU A 30 8.77 1.83 -0.77
CA LEU A 30 8.08 1.42 -1.99
C LEU A 30 8.83 1.81 -3.29
N ALA A 31 9.93 2.57 -3.19
CA ALA A 31 10.70 3.04 -4.35
C ALA A 31 11.08 1.93 -5.34
N PRO A 32 11.52 0.72 -4.91
CA PRO A 32 11.84 -0.37 -5.84
C PRO A 32 10.63 -0.84 -6.67
N HIS A 33 9.43 -0.85 -6.08
CA HIS A 33 8.20 -1.21 -6.79
C HIS A 33 7.82 -0.14 -7.83
N ARG A 34 7.99 1.14 -7.46
CA ARG A 34 7.81 2.26 -8.39
C ARG A 34 8.81 2.22 -9.53
N ASP A 35 10.06 1.92 -9.25
CA ASP A 35 11.12 1.81 -10.26
C ASP A 35 10.86 0.65 -11.24
N ALA A 36 10.34 -0.48 -10.73
CA ALA A 36 10.00 -1.64 -11.55
C ALA A 36 8.90 -1.35 -12.59
N VAL A 37 7.97 -0.45 -12.29
CA VAL A 37 6.85 -0.09 -13.18
C VAL A 37 7.13 1.16 -14.04
N LEU A 38 8.25 1.87 -13.84
CA LEU A 38 8.60 3.08 -14.60
C LEU A 38 8.51 2.89 -16.13
N PRO A 39 9.07 1.83 -16.75
CA PRO A 39 9.02 1.68 -18.20
C PRO A 39 7.58 1.54 -18.73
N VAL A 40 6.69 0.90 -17.96
CA VAL A 40 5.28 0.72 -18.31
C VAL A 40 4.51 2.03 -18.10
N ALA A 41 4.79 2.73 -17.01
CA ALA A 41 4.21 4.03 -16.72
C ALA A 41 4.53 5.05 -17.84
N ASP A 42 5.80 5.10 -18.27
CA ASP A 42 6.26 5.94 -19.37
C ASP A 42 5.57 5.58 -20.70
N LEU A 43 5.45 4.30 -21.01
CA LEU A 43 4.77 3.82 -22.22
C LEU A 43 3.28 4.21 -22.24
N LEU A 44 2.62 4.15 -21.09
CA LEU A 44 1.19 4.45 -20.94
C LEU A 44 0.89 5.94 -20.72
N GLY A 45 1.92 6.76 -20.45
CA GLY A 45 1.75 8.18 -20.11
C GLY A 45 1.01 8.40 -18.79
N VAL A 46 1.25 7.54 -17.79
CA VAL A 46 0.64 7.62 -16.45
C VAL A 46 1.70 7.76 -15.37
N GLU A 47 1.32 8.26 -14.21
CA GLU A 47 2.22 8.33 -13.05
C GLU A 47 2.52 6.94 -12.49
N ALA A 48 3.81 6.59 -12.34
CA ALA A 48 4.23 5.29 -11.82
C ALA A 48 3.68 4.98 -10.42
N TRP A 49 3.57 6.00 -9.56
CA TRP A 49 2.98 5.86 -8.22
C TRP A 49 1.51 5.43 -8.26
N ARG A 50 0.78 5.78 -9.32
CA ARG A 50 -0.60 5.33 -9.49
C ARG A 50 -0.66 3.82 -9.69
N LEU A 51 0.27 3.25 -10.45
CA LEU A 51 0.35 1.81 -10.67
C LEU A 51 0.70 1.06 -9.37
N VAL A 52 1.58 1.61 -8.54
CA VAL A 52 1.96 0.97 -7.25
C VAL A 52 0.88 1.10 -6.18
N LEU A 53 0.26 2.28 -6.05
CA LEU A 53 -0.64 2.57 -4.93
C LEU A 53 -2.09 2.16 -5.21
N GLU A 54 -2.52 2.24 -6.48
CA GLU A 54 -3.90 2.00 -6.90
C GLU A 54 -4.03 0.85 -7.90
N GLY A 55 -2.94 0.30 -8.44
CA GLY A 55 -2.96 -0.87 -9.32
C GLY A 55 -3.42 -2.10 -8.56
N GLY A 56 -4.37 -2.84 -9.14
CA GLY A 56 -4.87 -4.10 -8.59
C GLY A 56 -4.27 -5.33 -9.28
N GLU A 57 -4.71 -6.51 -8.85
CA GLU A 57 -4.33 -7.83 -9.39
C GLU A 57 -2.81 -8.13 -9.27
N ASP A 58 -2.13 -7.51 -8.31
CA ASP A 58 -0.73 -7.81 -7.99
C ASP A 58 -0.57 -9.20 -7.34
N HIS A 59 -1.62 -9.67 -6.65
CA HIS A 59 -1.65 -10.94 -5.90
C HIS A 59 -0.51 -11.11 -4.89
N GLY A 60 -0.05 -9.99 -4.34
CA GLY A 60 0.93 -9.93 -3.25
C GLY A 60 0.26 -9.98 -1.88
N LEU A 61 0.98 -10.46 -0.86
CA LEU A 61 0.46 -10.47 0.51
C LEU A 61 0.79 -9.19 1.27
N LEU A 62 -0.22 -8.57 1.89
CA LEU A 62 -0.05 -7.48 2.85
C LEU A 62 -0.25 -7.98 4.29
N ALA A 63 0.77 -7.83 5.12
CA ALA A 63 0.77 -8.27 6.52
C ALA A 63 1.38 -7.22 7.45
N THR A 64 1.02 -7.31 8.74
CA THR A 64 1.62 -6.51 9.81
C THR A 64 2.37 -7.41 10.78
N PHE A 65 3.48 -6.91 11.30
CA PHE A 65 4.35 -7.61 12.24
C PHE A 65 4.72 -6.68 13.40
N PRO A 66 5.04 -7.20 14.59
CA PRO A 66 5.68 -6.41 15.65
C PRO A 66 6.98 -5.75 15.14
N PRO A 67 7.36 -4.56 15.65
CA PRO A 67 8.53 -3.82 15.17
C PRO A 67 9.85 -4.60 15.31
N GLU A 68 9.93 -5.53 16.26
CA GLU A 68 11.11 -6.33 16.57
C GLU A 68 11.09 -7.70 15.86
N ALA A 69 10.07 -7.97 15.06
CA ALA A 69 9.95 -9.24 14.35
C ALA A 69 11.00 -9.35 13.24
N VAL A 70 11.63 -10.52 13.16
CA VAL A 70 12.38 -10.91 11.96
C VAL A 70 11.34 -11.27 10.90
N LEU A 71 11.31 -10.52 9.80
CA LEU A 71 10.37 -10.77 8.71
C LEU A 71 10.75 -12.06 7.96
N PRO A 72 9.76 -12.88 7.53
CA PRO A 72 10.04 -13.95 6.58
C PRO A 72 10.64 -13.37 5.29
N GLU A 73 11.51 -14.13 4.63
CA GLU A 73 12.25 -13.67 3.43
C GLU A 73 11.34 -13.19 2.28
N GLN A 74 10.10 -13.67 2.24
CA GLN A 74 9.10 -13.29 1.23
C GLN A 74 8.46 -11.91 1.48
N PHE A 75 8.71 -11.30 2.65
CA PHE A 75 8.16 -10.00 3.01
C PHE A 75 9.24 -8.92 3.00
N THR A 76 8.92 -7.77 2.43
CA THR A 76 9.71 -6.55 2.53
C THR A 76 8.89 -5.49 3.27
N PRO A 77 9.49 -4.68 4.16
CA PRO A 77 8.81 -3.56 4.79
C PRO A 77 8.34 -2.55 3.73
N VAL A 78 7.10 -2.07 3.85
CA VAL A 78 6.53 -1.02 2.96
C VAL A 78 6.05 0.21 3.73
N GLY A 79 6.14 0.19 5.06
CA GLY A 79 5.62 1.23 5.92
C GLY A 79 5.55 0.78 7.37
N VAL A 80 4.77 1.50 8.17
CA VAL A 80 4.60 1.26 9.61
C VAL A 80 3.14 1.28 10.03
N VAL A 81 2.84 0.57 11.11
CA VAL A 81 1.55 0.67 11.81
C VAL A 81 1.67 1.73 12.91
N ARG A 82 0.74 2.67 12.95
CA ARG A 82 0.64 3.70 13.99
C ARG A 82 -0.65 3.53 14.78
N ALA A 83 -0.58 3.86 16.07
CA ALA A 83 -1.78 4.06 16.87
C ALA A 83 -2.56 5.26 16.34
N GLY A 84 -3.88 5.21 16.38
CA GLY A 84 -4.75 6.30 15.95
C GLY A 84 -6.14 6.17 16.55
N THR A 85 -6.88 7.28 16.55
CA THR A 85 -8.27 7.32 17.04
C THR A 85 -9.29 6.88 15.98
N ALA A 86 -8.87 6.86 14.71
CA ALA A 86 -9.66 6.39 13.58
C ALA A 86 -8.75 5.70 12.54
N PRO A 87 -9.25 4.70 11.81
CA PRO A 87 -8.48 4.01 10.79
C PRO A 87 -8.18 4.93 9.60
N ALA A 88 -6.95 4.88 9.11
CA ALA A 88 -6.51 5.66 7.95
C ALA A 88 -5.34 4.98 7.23
N VAL A 89 -5.15 5.37 5.97
CA VAL A 89 -3.93 5.09 5.21
C VAL A 89 -3.27 6.41 4.90
N LEU A 90 -1.98 6.49 5.23
CA LEU A 90 -1.11 7.62 4.95
C LEU A 90 -0.02 7.18 3.96
N VAL A 91 0.53 8.14 3.23
CA VAL A 91 1.79 8.01 2.50
C VAL A 91 2.71 9.12 3.00
N ASP A 92 3.83 8.74 3.59
CA ASP A 92 4.81 9.64 4.21
C ASP A 92 4.16 10.61 5.23
N GLY A 93 3.23 10.09 6.04
CA GLY A 93 2.52 10.86 7.07
C GLY A 93 1.33 11.70 6.55
N GLU A 94 1.13 11.78 5.24
CA GLU A 94 0.03 12.52 4.63
C GLU A 94 -1.12 11.60 4.23
N ARG A 95 -2.38 12.03 4.44
CA ARG A 95 -3.53 11.20 4.11
C ARG A 95 -3.60 10.99 2.60
N TYR A 96 -3.68 9.73 2.17
CA TYR A 96 -3.80 9.45 0.75
C TYR A 96 -5.15 9.93 0.21
N GLY A 97 -5.12 10.85 -0.75
CA GLY A 97 -6.30 11.51 -1.32
C GLY A 97 -6.73 11.00 -2.69
N GLY A 98 -6.05 9.97 -3.23
CA GLY A 98 -6.41 9.34 -4.51
C GLY A 98 -7.67 8.47 -4.42
N ALA A 99 -8.10 7.92 -5.55
CA ALA A 99 -9.25 7.00 -5.61
C ALA A 99 -8.98 5.71 -4.81
N GLY A 100 -7.71 5.40 -4.57
CA GLY A 100 -7.27 4.37 -3.63
C GLY A 100 -7.23 2.96 -4.21
N GLY A 101 -7.71 2.75 -5.43
CA GLY A 101 -7.74 1.45 -6.10
C GLY A 101 -9.03 1.18 -6.87
N TRP A 102 -9.21 -0.06 -7.35
CA TRP A 102 -10.39 -0.49 -8.09
C TRP A 102 -11.65 -0.56 -7.23
N ASP A 103 -12.77 -0.02 -7.73
CA ASP A 103 -14.12 -0.17 -7.17
C ASP A 103 -15.09 -0.66 -8.25
N HIS A 104 -15.81 -1.75 -8.00
CA HIS A 104 -16.81 -2.26 -8.95
C HIS A 104 -17.98 -1.30 -9.18
N PHE A 105 -18.29 -0.44 -8.20
CA PHE A 105 -19.49 0.41 -8.23
C PHE A 105 -19.19 1.91 -8.11
N GLY A 106 -17.95 2.28 -7.74
CA GLY A 106 -17.55 3.67 -7.52
C GLY A 106 -17.86 4.19 -6.13
#